data_AF-A0A5N5Z915-F1
#
_entry.id   AF-A0A5N5Z915-F1
#
_cell.length_a   1.000
_cell.length_b   1.000
_cell.length_c   1.000
_cell.angle_alpha   90.00
_cell.angle_beta   90.00
_cell.angle_gamma   90.00
#
_symmetry.space_group_name_H-M   'P 1'
#
loop_
_entity.id
_entity.type
_entity.pdbx_description
1 polymer ?
#
loop_
_entity_poly.entity_id
_entity_poly.type
_entity_poly.pdbx_seq_one_letter_code
_entity_poly.pdbx_strand_id
1 'polypeptide(L)'
;MRSLRILCVGILFLNLACNDDNLDKVPNEYNQKELNISITSIEHLKNSRPKVEQNIRPLLDKINHRKKSSIELDFQIEESHVQIIEQENFTTYTFFVYRNTLTPGILENYTYKEYNDNTFEQYLLKYHYTFDQNGEIIYDTNIFEVDIIQGNSLISKSTVSCVPEFVEVLDSFICTYNERCTGSGRHEAGDNSCLCTPSPDTCDPANSTSCEYEYVWVYQGCNTGGGSIIDNNTGDNNTGGGSSTNDTDNMDNETQSLPLEDPRPIWESILNCINFGSLGQTDTTTIDPSILEQLYLTPRQWSQINEYLQNNSCSEDAQEFVIDVLTYMDNVEINENDYPGMEDGLPFNWWNNEELIEEVFQDPYETWKKLTEREKKLVKWYPIEAYKINKNRVIAFQKTAELYGSTPQNLNGKPDAFRHAFFHAINTKDINKHKTRLFADAHESEVPNRWILEKEMDLYNNYKGIDLIDSGNLYNESVDTIAILVYNMINNGDLVYLSPINYNDPQFYDNPNTTEPNDGNHGINTNTSLIPTNQ
;
A
#
# COMPACT_ATOMS: atom_id res chain seq x y z
N MET A 1 15.84 8.70 -36.55
CA MET A 1 16.86 7.77 -36.00
C MET A 1 16.60 7.73 -34.51
N ARG A 2 15.98 6.65 -34.05
CA ARG A 2 15.50 6.48 -32.67
C ARG A 2 16.69 6.06 -31.81
N SER A 3 16.99 6.87 -30.82
CA SER A 3 18.08 6.66 -29.87
C SER A 3 17.73 5.52 -28.90
N LEU A 4 18.78 4.81 -28.54
CA LEU A 4 18.86 3.54 -27.85
C LEU A 4 18.42 3.69 -26.38
N ARG A 5 17.37 2.97 -25.95
CA ARG A 5 17.02 2.78 -24.54
C ARG A 5 18.00 1.74 -23.96
N ILE A 6 18.92 2.18 -23.10
CA ILE A 6 19.84 1.34 -22.30
C ILE A 6 19.06 1.00 -21.02
N LEU A 7 18.74 -0.23 -20.61
CA LEU A 7 19.50 -1.47 -20.37
C LEU A 7 20.66 -1.32 -19.36
N CYS A 8 20.36 -1.27 -18.06
CA CYS A 8 21.35 -1.53 -17.01
C CYS A 8 21.20 -2.96 -16.50
N VAL A 9 22.04 -3.85 -17.04
CA VAL A 9 22.30 -5.22 -16.60
C VAL A 9 23.39 -5.21 -15.53
N GLY A 10 23.12 -5.89 -14.41
CA GLY A 10 24.01 -6.86 -13.77
C GLY A 10 25.37 -6.41 -13.21
N ILE A 11 25.48 -6.40 -11.88
CA ILE A 11 26.70 -6.78 -11.19
C ILE A 11 26.41 -7.98 -10.28
N LEU A 12 27.05 -9.09 -10.65
CA LEU A 12 27.21 -10.32 -9.88
C LEU A 12 27.72 -10.02 -8.45
N PHE A 13 27.04 -10.55 -7.44
CA PHE A 13 27.73 -11.00 -6.22
C PHE A 13 27.85 -12.51 -6.26
N LEU A 14 29.10 -12.95 -6.28
CA LEU A 14 29.54 -14.33 -6.18
C LEU A 14 29.09 -14.95 -4.85
N ASN A 15 28.56 -16.15 -4.97
CA ASN A 15 28.40 -17.17 -3.95
C ASN A 15 29.55 -17.21 -2.93
N LEU A 16 29.20 -16.99 -1.66
CA LEU A 16 29.74 -17.74 -0.53
C LEU A 16 28.56 -18.19 0.32
N ALA A 17 27.86 -19.23 -0.17
CA ALA A 17 27.00 -20.02 0.67
C ALA A 17 27.86 -20.72 1.73
N CYS A 18 27.59 -20.44 3.00
CA CYS A 18 27.95 -21.33 4.08
C CYS A 18 27.24 -22.66 3.85
N ASN A 19 28.06 -23.69 3.72
CA ASN A 19 27.67 -25.09 3.82
C ASN A 19 27.13 -25.32 5.23
N ASP A 20 25.86 -25.69 5.37
CA ASP A 20 25.41 -26.49 6.50
C ASP A 20 24.60 -27.67 5.96
N ASP A 21 25.09 -28.84 6.33
CA ASP A 21 24.75 -30.14 5.79
C ASP A 21 23.38 -30.62 6.27
N ASN A 22 22.71 -31.40 5.40
CA ASN A 22 21.72 -32.44 5.71
C ASN A 22 20.47 -32.04 6.51
N LEU A 23 19.40 -31.73 5.77
CA LEU A 23 18.06 -32.21 6.11
C LEU A 23 17.54 -33.07 4.96
N ASP A 24 17.48 -34.37 5.20
CA ASP A 24 16.86 -35.36 4.33
C ASP A 24 15.42 -34.93 3.99
N LYS A 25 15.17 -34.53 2.75
CA LYS A 25 13.81 -34.42 2.21
C LYS A 25 13.30 -35.83 1.95
N VAL A 26 12.46 -36.33 2.85
CA VAL A 26 11.55 -37.44 2.55
C VAL A 26 10.54 -36.92 1.51
N PRO A 27 10.42 -37.53 0.32
CA PRO A 27 9.37 -37.15 -0.61
C PRO A 27 8.05 -37.72 -0.07
N ASN A 28 7.19 -36.87 0.48
CA ASN A 28 5.78 -37.22 0.60
C ASN A 28 5.17 -37.08 -0.80
N GLU A 29 4.80 -38.21 -1.42
CA GLU A 29 3.85 -38.24 -2.54
C GLU A 29 2.49 -37.71 -2.02
N TYR A 30 2.27 -36.40 -2.12
CA TYR A 30 0.92 -35.85 -2.09
C TYR A 30 0.37 -35.91 -3.52
N ASN A 31 -0.84 -36.46 -3.69
CA ASN A 31 -1.51 -36.52 -4.99
C ASN A 31 -1.77 -35.09 -5.49
N GLN A 32 -1.08 -34.69 -6.55
CA GLN A 32 -1.36 -33.44 -7.28
C GLN A 32 -2.69 -33.59 -8.05
N LYS A 33 -3.77 -32.99 -7.55
CA LYS A 33 -5.04 -32.68 -8.25
C LYS A 33 -4.95 -31.41 -9.14
N GLU A 34 -4.99 -31.54 -10.45
CA GLU A 34 -4.98 -30.39 -11.36
C GLU A 34 -6.31 -29.61 -11.27
N LEU A 35 -6.27 -28.27 -11.22
CA LEU A 35 -7.46 -27.42 -11.26
C LEU A 35 -7.67 -26.84 -12.65
N ASN A 36 -8.89 -26.98 -13.19
CA ASN A 36 -9.26 -26.37 -14.46
C ASN A 36 -9.78 -24.95 -14.22
N ILE A 37 -8.94 -23.94 -14.50
CA ILE A 37 -9.24 -22.53 -14.25
C ILE A 37 -9.28 -21.75 -15.56
N SER A 38 -10.34 -20.98 -15.74
CA SER A 38 -10.47 -20.02 -16.84
C SER A 38 -10.92 -18.65 -16.34
N ILE A 39 -10.45 -17.58 -17.00
CA ILE A 39 -10.88 -16.21 -16.74
C ILE A 39 -11.53 -15.65 -18.00
N THR A 40 -12.76 -15.15 -17.87
CA THR A 40 -13.58 -14.65 -18.99
C THR A 40 -14.41 -13.44 -18.58
N SER A 41 -15.23 -12.88 -19.47
CA SER A 41 -16.12 -11.76 -19.16
C SER A 41 -17.54 -12.21 -18.85
N ILE A 42 -18.32 -11.37 -18.17
CA ILE A 42 -19.72 -11.68 -17.86
C ILE A 42 -20.59 -11.82 -19.12
N GLU A 43 -20.27 -11.08 -20.19
CA GLU A 43 -20.99 -11.20 -21.47
C GLU A 43 -20.71 -12.56 -22.13
N HIS A 44 -19.52 -13.13 -21.95
CA HIS A 44 -19.25 -14.50 -22.37
C HIS A 44 -20.01 -15.49 -21.49
N LEU A 45 -19.98 -15.32 -20.16
CA LEU A 45 -20.71 -16.16 -19.21
C LEU A 45 -22.22 -16.21 -19.48
N LYS A 46 -22.81 -15.09 -19.88
CA LYS A 46 -24.22 -14.99 -20.27
C LYS A 46 -24.57 -15.88 -21.46
N ASN A 47 -23.64 -16.07 -22.39
CA ASN A 47 -23.84 -16.89 -23.58
C ASN A 47 -23.60 -18.39 -23.31
N SER A 48 -22.61 -18.73 -22.48
CA SER A 48 -22.25 -20.11 -22.14
C SER A 48 -23.10 -20.70 -20.99
N ARG A 49 -23.34 -19.90 -19.95
CA ARG A 49 -24.01 -20.30 -18.69
C ARG A 49 -25.13 -19.30 -18.31
N PRO A 50 -26.21 -19.19 -19.09
CA PRO A 50 -27.26 -18.18 -18.87
C PRO A 50 -27.98 -18.28 -17.52
N LYS A 51 -28.02 -19.48 -16.91
CA LYS A 51 -28.62 -19.67 -15.56
C LYS A 51 -27.80 -18.99 -14.47
N VAL A 52 -26.46 -19.03 -14.59
CA VAL A 52 -25.55 -18.42 -13.61
C VAL A 52 -25.69 -16.91 -13.68
N GLU A 53 -25.67 -16.34 -14.90
CA GLU A 53 -25.95 -14.90 -15.10
C GLU A 53 -27.30 -14.53 -14.50
N GLN A 54 -28.36 -15.30 -14.76
CA GLN A 54 -29.69 -15.01 -14.23
C GLN A 54 -29.71 -14.97 -12.69
N ASN A 55 -28.95 -15.85 -12.04
CA ASN A 55 -28.89 -15.93 -10.58
C ASN A 55 -28.06 -14.80 -9.96
N ILE A 56 -27.01 -14.33 -10.64
CA ILE A 56 -26.19 -13.19 -10.18
C ILE A 56 -26.73 -11.84 -10.65
N ARG A 57 -27.66 -11.82 -11.61
CA ARG A 57 -28.30 -10.62 -12.19
C ARG A 57 -28.83 -9.62 -11.17
N PRO A 58 -29.40 -10.03 -10.01
CA PRO A 58 -29.82 -9.09 -8.97
C PRO A 58 -28.67 -8.26 -8.36
N LEU A 59 -27.41 -8.71 -8.48
CA LEU A 59 -26.21 -7.96 -8.13
C LEU A 59 -25.83 -6.97 -9.25
N LEU A 60 -26.07 -7.32 -10.52
CA LEU A 60 -25.75 -6.53 -11.71
C LEU A 60 -26.77 -5.38 -11.97
N ASP A 61 -28.07 -5.67 -11.88
CA ASP A 61 -29.14 -4.76 -12.33
C ASP A 61 -29.32 -3.49 -11.44
N LYS A 62 -28.60 -3.35 -10.31
CA LYS A 62 -28.69 -2.18 -9.42
C LYS A 62 -27.88 -0.96 -9.90
N ILE A 63 -27.18 -1.08 -11.02
CA ILE A 63 -26.23 -0.07 -11.53
C ILE A 63 -26.92 1.11 -12.25
N ASN A 64 -28.19 1.00 -12.68
CA ASN A 64 -28.84 2.06 -13.47
C ASN A 64 -29.67 3.10 -12.70
N HIS A 65 -29.69 3.07 -11.37
CA HIS A 65 -30.33 4.13 -10.58
C HIS A 65 -29.38 4.68 -9.51
N ARG A 66 -28.82 5.87 -9.78
CA ARG A 66 -28.43 6.83 -8.73
C ARG A 66 -29.54 6.82 -7.66
N LYS A 67 -29.19 6.37 -6.45
CA LYS A 67 -30.08 6.12 -5.29
C LYS A 67 -30.87 4.81 -5.33
N LYS A 68 -30.16 3.71 -5.13
CA LYS A 68 -30.49 2.73 -4.06
C LYS A 68 -29.27 1.86 -3.83
N SER A 69 -28.48 2.18 -2.82
CA SER A 69 -27.65 1.17 -2.16
C SER A 69 -28.54 -0.02 -1.86
N SER A 70 -28.05 -1.24 -2.08
CA SER A 70 -28.57 -2.34 -1.29
C SER A 70 -28.31 -1.94 0.16
N ILE A 71 -29.37 -1.61 0.90
CA ILE A 71 -29.26 -1.37 2.35
C ILE A 71 -28.68 -2.62 3.05
N GLU A 72 -28.60 -3.77 2.38
CA GLU A 72 -28.10 -5.01 2.97
C GLU A 72 -26.61 -5.35 2.74
N LEU A 73 -25.88 -4.86 1.72
CA LEU A 73 -24.53 -5.42 1.41
C LEU A 73 -23.39 -4.47 0.99
N ASP A 74 -23.64 -3.21 0.64
CA ASP A 74 -22.60 -2.17 0.36
C ASP A 74 -21.38 -2.61 -0.49
N PHE A 75 -21.62 -3.37 -1.58
CA PHE A 75 -20.58 -3.71 -2.56
C PHE A 75 -21.14 -3.88 -3.99
N GLN A 76 -20.25 -3.84 -4.99
CA GLN A 76 -20.47 -4.11 -6.42
C GLN A 76 -19.47 -5.18 -6.90
N ILE A 77 -19.71 -5.82 -8.05
CA ILE A 77 -18.80 -6.82 -8.63
C ILE A 77 -18.25 -6.34 -9.99
N GLU A 78 -17.00 -6.71 -10.30
CA GLU A 78 -16.37 -6.46 -11.60
C GLU A 78 -16.93 -7.40 -12.67
N GLU A 79 -17.29 -6.85 -13.85
CA GLU A 79 -17.99 -7.58 -14.91
C GLU A 79 -17.06 -8.03 -16.04
N SER A 80 -15.89 -7.41 -16.17
CA SER A 80 -14.91 -7.72 -17.22
C SER A 80 -14.18 -9.04 -16.99
N HIS A 81 -14.05 -9.47 -15.73
CA HIS A 81 -13.33 -10.68 -15.34
C HIS A 81 -14.13 -11.50 -14.33
N VAL A 82 -14.46 -12.73 -14.73
CA VAL A 82 -14.97 -13.79 -13.88
C VAL A 82 -14.00 -14.96 -13.97
N GLN A 83 -13.52 -15.40 -12.81
CA GLN A 83 -12.73 -16.61 -12.69
C GLN A 83 -13.68 -17.81 -12.51
N ILE A 84 -13.46 -18.86 -13.28
CA ILE A 84 -14.25 -20.08 -13.27
C ILE A 84 -13.34 -21.24 -12.89
N ILE A 85 -13.69 -21.98 -11.85
CA ILE A 85 -13.01 -23.22 -11.45
C ILE A 85 -13.99 -24.38 -11.57
N GLU A 86 -13.73 -25.30 -12.50
CA GLU A 86 -14.59 -26.46 -12.75
C GLU A 86 -14.08 -27.70 -12.01
N GLN A 87 -15.00 -28.44 -11.37
CA GLN A 87 -14.70 -29.66 -10.62
C GLN A 87 -15.74 -30.74 -10.85
N GLU A 88 -15.48 -31.94 -10.33
CA GLU A 88 -16.35 -33.10 -10.54
C GLU A 88 -17.77 -32.87 -10.02
N ASN A 89 -17.93 -32.21 -8.86
CA ASN A 89 -19.23 -32.08 -8.18
C ASN A 89 -19.85 -30.68 -8.23
N PHE A 90 -19.06 -29.66 -8.57
CA PHE A 90 -19.51 -28.26 -8.60
C PHE A 90 -18.61 -27.40 -9.49
N THR A 91 -19.06 -26.19 -9.79
CA THR A 91 -18.29 -25.13 -10.45
C THR A 91 -18.36 -23.86 -9.61
N THR A 92 -17.23 -23.15 -9.47
CA THR A 92 -17.19 -21.84 -8.80
C THR A 92 -17.00 -20.71 -9.80
N TYR A 93 -17.65 -19.59 -9.52
CA TYR A 93 -17.59 -18.35 -10.29
C TYR A 93 -17.21 -17.23 -9.33
N THR A 94 -16.00 -16.70 -9.48
CA THR A 94 -15.42 -15.70 -8.58
C THR A 94 -15.29 -14.36 -9.30
N PHE A 95 -15.69 -13.29 -8.62
CA PHE A 95 -15.73 -11.92 -9.13
C PHE A 95 -14.99 -10.99 -8.17
N PHE A 96 -14.22 -10.05 -8.70
CA PHE A 96 -13.63 -8.98 -7.89
C PHE A 96 -14.73 -8.09 -7.30
N VAL A 97 -14.57 -7.63 -6.06
CA VAL A 97 -15.57 -6.81 -5.36
C VAL A 97 -15.10 -5.37 -5.18
N TYR A 98 -15.94 -4.42 -5.59
CA TYR A 98 -15.78 -3.00 -5.32
C TYR A 98 -16.62 -2.55 -4.13
N ARG A 99 -15.98 -1.80 -3.22
CA ARG A 99 -16.67 -1.05 -2.16
C ARG A 99 -16.45 0.44 -2.33
N ASN A 100 -17.39 1.23 -1.78
CA ASN A 100 -17.25 2.68 -1.70
C ASN A 100 -16.10 3.08 -0.74
N THR A 101 -15.84 2.25 0.26
CA THR A 101 -14.73 2.39 1.20
C THR A 101 -13.87 1.14 1.12
N LEU A 102 -12.64 1.28 0.64
CA LEU A 102 -11.65 0.21 0.62
C LEU A 102 -11.13 -0.04 2.05
N THR A 103 -10.91 -1.30 2.38
CA THR A 103 -10.21 -1.67 3.62
C THR A 103 -8.76 -1.99 3.24
N PRO A 104 -7.77 -1.19 3.68
CA PRO A 104 -6.37 -1.43 3.33
C PRO A 104 -5.91 -2.84 3.71
N GLY A 105 -5.16 -3.50 2.82
CA GLY A 105 -4.63 -4.84 3.06
C GLY A 105 -5.67 -5.96 2.96
N ILE A 106 -6.87 -5.69 2.43
CA ILE A 106 -7.90 -6.70 2.21
C ILE A 106 -8.35 -6.67 0.75
N LEU A 107 -8.27 -7.82 0.09
CA LEU A 107 -8.88 -8.09 -1.20
C LEU A 107 -10.17 -8.88 -0.98
N GLU A 108 -11.25 -8.45 -1.62
CA GLU A 108 -12.54 -9.13 -1.50
C GLU A 108 -12.99 -9.72 -2.83
N ASN A 109 -13.47 -10.96 -2.80
CA ASN A 109 -14.10 -11.60 -3.94
C ASN A 109 -15.48 -12.15 -3.58
N TYR A 110 -16.41 -11.96 -4.50
CA TYR A 110 -17.72 -12.61 -4.44
C TYR A 110 -17.63 -13.94 -5.19
N THR A 111 -17.99 -15.02 -4.53
CA THR A 111 -17.94 -16.38 -5.10
C THR A 111 -19.32 -17.01 -5.12
N TYR A 112 -19.75 -17.45 -6.30
CA TYR A 112 -20.96 -18.24 -6.52
C TYR A 112 -20.56 -19.69 -6.83
N LYS A 113 -20.97 -20.65 -6.00
CA LYS A 113 -20.68 -22.09 -6.15
C LYS A 113 -21.94 -22.81 -6.59
N GLU A 114 -21.93 -23.41 -7.78
CA GLU A 114 -23.05 -24.19 -8.33
C GLU A 114 -22.73 -25.69 -8.33
N TYR A 115 -23.59 -26.49 -7.68
CA TYR A 115 -23.48 -27.95 -7.65
C TYR A 115 -24.18 -28.58 -8.86
N ASN A 116 -23.78 -29.80 -9.21
CA ASN A 116 -24.36 -30.56 -10.32
C ASN A 116 -25.88 -30.79 -10.22
N ASP A 117 -26.44 -30.76 -9.00
CA ASP A 117 -27.88 -30.90 -8.76
C ASP A 117 -28.65 -29.57 -8.91
N ASN A 118 -27.99 -28.49 -9.36
CA ASN A 118 -28.48 -27.11 -9.46
C ASN A 118 -28.77 -26.45 -8.10
N THR A 119 -28.27 -26.99 -6.99
CA THR A 119 -28.15 -26.22 -5.75
C THR A 119 -26.92 -25.32 -5.81
N PHE A 120 -26.88 -24.28 -4.97
CA PHE A 120 -25.77 -23.33 -4.98
C PHE A 120 -25.59 -22.60 -3.64
N GLU A 121 -24.40 -22.06 -3.49
CA GLU A 121 -23.93 -21.31 -2.33
C GLU A 121 -23.23 -20.02 -2.78
N GLN A 122 -23.23 -19.01 -1.91
CA GLN A 122 -22.68 -17.69 -2.19
C GLN A 122 -21.85 -17.22 -1.01
N TYR A 123 -20.65 -16.71 -1.32
CA TYR A 123 -19.65 -16.30 -0.35
C TYR A 123 -19.10 -14.93 -0.71
N LEU A 124 -18.74 -14.15 0.31
CA LEU A 124 -17.77 -13.09 0.17
C LEU A 124 -16.48 -13.54 0.87
N LEU A 125 -15.45 -13.76 0.07
CA LEU A 125 -14.13 -14.17 0.53
C LEU A 125 -13.27 -12.93 0.73
N LYS A 126 -12.63 -12.79 1.88
CA LYS A 126 -11.67 -11.71 2.16
C LYS A 126 -10.28 -12.28 2.38
N TYR A 127 -9.37 -11.82 1.53
CA TYR A 127 -7.97 -12.19 1.53
C TYR A 127 -7.18 -11.04 2.14
N HIS A 128 -6.64 -11.26 3.33
CA HIS A 128 -5.70 -10.31 3.92
C HIS A 128 -4.37 -10.43 3.19
N TYR A 129 -3.70 -9.31 2.95
CA TYR A 129 -2.41 -9.31 2.28
C TYR A 129 -1.49 -8.21 2.78
N THR A 130 -0.20 -8.45 2.57
CA THR A 130 0.90 -7.52 2.78
C THR A 130 1.72 -7.41 1.49
N PHE A 131 2.71 -6.53 1.49
CA PHE A 131 3.66 -6.42 0.38
C PHE A 131 5.04 -6.89 0.83
N ASP A 132 5.71 -7.67 -0.01
CA ASP A 132 7.08 -8.11 0.23
C ASP A 132 8.10 -6.97 0.00
N GLN A 133 9.40 -7.28 0.12
CA GLN A 133 10.46 -6.31 -0.11
C GLN A 133 10.51 -5.79 -1.56
N ASN A 134 10.02 -6.58 -2.52
CA ASN A 134 9.96 -6.26 -3.94
C ASN A 134 8.66 -5.56 -4.34
N GLY A 135 7.65 -5.56 -3.48
CA GLY A 135 6.33 -5.00 -3.74
C GLY A 135 5.31 -5.96 -4.33
N GLU A 136 5.59 -7.25 -4.28
CA GLU A 136 4.66 -8.31 -4.64
C GLU A 136 3.64 -8.52 -3.51
N ILE A 137 2.41 -8.87 -3.87
CA ILE A 137 1.36 -9.17 -2.90
C ILE A 137 1.67 -10.52 -2.24
N ILE A 138 1.75 -10.51 -0.90
CA ILE A 138 1.80 -11.72 -0.08
C ILE A 138 0.48 -11.81 0.68
N TYR A 139 -0.36 -12.75 0.30
CA TYR A 139 -1.58 -13.06 1.05
C TYR A 139 -1.22 -13.70 2.39
N ASP A 140 -1.82 -13.21 3.48
CA ASP A 140 -1.69 -13.82 4.79
C ASP A 140 -2.62 -15.02 4.85
N THR A 141 -2.02 -16.21 4.81
CA THR A 141 -2.74 -17.47 4.78
C THR A 141 -3.37 -17.85 6.12
N ASN A 142 -3.06 -17.11 7.19
CA ASN A 142 -3.58 -17.36 8.54
C ASN A 142 -4.83 -16.53 8.85
N ILE A 143 -5.10 -15.49 8.06
CA ILE A 143 -6.18 -14.53 8.31
C ILE A 143 -7.07 -14.46 7.08
N PHE A 144 -8.12 -15.28 7.08
CA PHE A 144 -9.15 -15.27 6.06
C PHE A 144 -10.52 -15.11 6.67
N GLU A 145 -11.35 -14.28 6.04
CA GLU A 145 -12.74 -14.10 6.44
C GLU A 145 -13.66 -14.59 5.34
N VAL A 146 -14.71 -15.31 5.73
CA VAL A 146 -15.78 -15.73 4.83
C VAL A 146 -17.09 -15.20 5.37
N ASP A 147 -17.67 -14.24 4.67
CA ASP A 147 -19.00 -13.76 4.97
C ASP A 147 -20.02 -14.51 4.11
N ILE A 148 -20.92 -15.25 4.78
CA ILE A 148 -22.05 -15.89 4.10
C ILE A 148 -23.06 -14.81 3.77
N ILE A 149 -23.38 -14.67 2.49
CA ILE A 149 -24.30 -13.63 2.05
C ILE A 149 -25.74 -14.15 2.15
N GLN A 150 -26.55 -13.52 3.01
CA GLN A 150 -27.98 -13.82 3.16
C GLN A 150 -28.82 -12.59 2.81
N GLY A 151 -29.81 -12.72 1.92
CA GLY A 151 -30.71 -11.62 1.57
C GLY A 151 -31.86 -12.06 0.68
N ASN A 152 -32.96 -11.30 0.65
CA ASN A 152 -34.16 -11.65 -0.15
C ASN A 152 -33.91 -11.68 -1.67
N SER A 153 -32.82 -11.06 -2.14
CA SER A 153 -32.36 -11.10 -3.53
C SER A 153 -31.31 -12.19 -3.82
N LEU A 154 -30.93 -12.98 -2.82
CA LEU A 154 -29.83 -13.93 -2.88
C LEU A 154 -30.32 -15.27 -2.35
N ILE A 155 -30.50 -16.19 -3.27
CA ILE A 155 -31.02 -17.52 -2.98
C ILE A 155 -29.91 -18.30 -2.27
N SER A 156 -29.92 -18.36 -0.95
CA SER A 156 -29.25 -19.44 -0.23
C SER A 156 -30.22 -20.60 -0.18
N LYS A 157 -29.90 -21.70 -0.88
CA LYS A 157 -30.64 -22.96 -0.76
C LYS A 157 -29.91 -23.97 0.13
N SER A 158 -28.93 -23.51 0.90
CA SER A 158 -28.12 -24.36 1.78
C SER A 158 -28.49 -24.09 3.25
N THR A 159 -28.92 -25.15 3.94
CA THR A 159 -29.27 -25.16 5.37
C THR A 159 -28.05 -25.33 6.28
N VAL A 160 -26.85 -25.06 5.78
CA VAL A 160 -25.62 -25.43 6.48
C VAL A 160 -25.14 -24.29 7.38
N SER A 161 -24.95 -24.60 8.66
CA SER A 161 -24.60 -23.70 9.77
C SER A 161 -23.08 -23.63 10.06
N CYS A 162 -22.21 -24.09 9.16
CA CYS A 162 -20.76 -24.08 9.35
C CYS A 162 -20.06 -23.08 8.42
N VAL A 163 -19.06 -22.39 8.96
CA VAL A 163 -18.17 -21.45 8.24
C VAL A 163 -16.95 -22.26 7.78
N PRO A 164 -16.51 -22.13 6.51
CA PRO A 164 -15.37 -22.88 6.02
C PRO A 164 -14.03 -22.36 6.54
N GLU A 165 -12.99 -23.19 6.51
CA GLU A 165 -11.62 -22.90 6.98
C GLU A 165 -10.63 -23.01 5.81
N PHE A 166 -9.71 -22.05 5.66
CA PHE A 166 -8.70 -22.05 4.59
C PHE A 166 -7.46 -22.87 4.97
N VAL A 167 -6.86 -23.56 3.99
CA VAL A 167 -5.57 -24.26 4.17
C VAL A 167 -4.62 -23.90 3.02
N GLU A 168 -3.46 -23.36 3.37
CA GLU A 168 -2.36 -23.04 2.44
C GLU A 168 -1.71 -24.31 1.87
N VAL A 169 -1.41 -24.29 0.57
CA VAL A 169 -0.59 -25.31 -0.08
C VAL A 169 0.31 -24.65 -1.14
N LEU A 170 1.50 -25.24 -1.35
CA LEU A 170 2.65 -24.67 -2.07
C LEU A 170 2.47 -24.50 -3.60
N ASP A 171 3.25 -23.57 -4.15
CA ASP A 171 2.97 -22.70 -5.31
C ASP A 171 3.74 -23.07 -6.61
N SER A 172 2.99 -23.30 -7.71
CA SER A 172 3.45 -23.06 -9.08
C SER A 172 2.28 -22.73 -10.02
N PHE A 173 2.42 -21.71 -10.87
CA PHE A 173 1.41 -21.25 -11.83
C PHE A 173 1.94 -21.27 -13.26
N ILE A 174 1.17 -21.82 -14.19
CA ILE A 174 1.40 -21.65 -15.63
C ILE A 174 0.09 -21.15 -16.24
N CYS A 175 0.03 -19.84 -16.49
CA CYS A 175 -1.08 -19.24 -17.20
C CYS A 175 -0.73 -19.07 -18.69
N THR A 176 -1.64 -19.49 -19.55
CA THR A 176 -1.59 -19.23 -20.99
C THR A 176 -2.59 -18.14 -21.33
N TYR A 177 -2.08 -17.01 -21.83
CA TYR A 177 -2.91 -15.94 -22.36
C TYR A 177 -3.35 -16.27 -23.80
N ASN A 178 -4.66 -16.25 -24.04
CA ASN A 178 -5.25 -16.55 -25.33
C ASN A 178 -5.51 -15.26 -26.12
N GLU A 179 -4.55 -14.82 -26.93
CA GLU A 179 -4.72 -13.65 -27.83
C GLU A 179 -5.89 -13.81 -28.81
N ARG A 180 -6.30 -15.05 -29.09
CA ARG A 180 -7.37 -15.42 -30.02
C ARG A 180 -8.24 -16.50 -29.41
N CYS A 181 -9.49 -16.61 -29.85
CA CYS A 181 -10.35 -17.71 -29.42
C CYS A 181 -9.69 -19.06 -29.70
N THR A 182 -9.80 -20.02 -28.78
CA THR A 182 -9.28 -21.39 -28.98
C THR A 182 -10.18 -22.24 -29.91
N GLY A 183 -11.37 -21.72 -30.26
CA GLY A 183 -12.35 -22.35 -31.13
C GLY A 183 -12.14 -22.14 -32.63
N SER A 184 -13.09 -22.61 -33.43
CA SER A 184 -13.03 -22.49 -34.89
C SER A 184 -13.11 -21.02 -35.33
N GLY A 185 -12.24 -20.62 -36.25
CA GLY A 185 -12.22 -19.26 -36.82
C GLY A 185 -11.15 -18.31 -36.27
N ARG A 186 -10.53 -18.61 -35.10
CA ARG A 186 -9.44 -17.80 -34.49
C ARG A 186 -9.71 -16.29 -34.49
N HIS A 187 -10.90 -15.89 -34.04
CA HIS A 187 -11.30 -14.48 -33.96
C HIS A 187 -10.42 -13.70 -32.97
N GLU A 188 -10.22 -12.40 -33.26
CA GLU A 188 -9.42 -11.49 -32.44
C GLU A 188 -10.30 -10.77 -31.42
N ALA A 189 -9.66 -10.13 -30.43
CA ALA A 189 -10.36 -9.33 -29.44
C ALA A 189 -11.19 -8.21 -30.09
N GLY A 190 -12.49 -8.16 -29.79
CA GLY A 190 -13.44 -7.19 -30.35
C GLY A 190 -14.33 -7.74 -31.48
N ASP A 191 -14.10 -8.96 -31.95
CA ASP A 191 -15.05 -9.66 -32.82
C ASP A 191 -16.27 -10.13 -32.00
N ASN A 192 -17.48 -9.93 -32.53
CA ASN A 192 -18.76 -10.05 -31.80
C ASN A 192 -19.12 -11.45 -31.24
N SER A 193 -18.28 -12.48 -31.38
CA SER A 193 -18.42 -13.76 -30.67
C SER A 193 -17.30 -14.73 -31.06
N CYS A 194 -16.74 -15.45 -30.10
CA CYS A 194 -16.03 -16.69 -30.40
C CYS A 194 -17.04 -17.77 -30.81
N LEU A 195 -16.97 -18.24 -32.06
CA LEU A 195 -17.77 -19.37 -32.54
C LEU A 195 -17.17 -20.68 -32.03
N CYS A 196 -17.45 -21.00 -30.77
CA CYS A 196 -17.13 -22.30 -30.21
C CYS A 196 -18.08 -23.35 -30.78
N THR A 197 -17.54 -24.31 -31.53
CA THR A 197 -18.28 -25.45 -32.09
C THR A 197 -17.76 -26.73 -31.45
N PRO A 198 -18.62 -27.65 -30.98
CA PRO A 198 -20.07 -27.69 -31.15
C PRO A 198 -20.90 -26.87 -30.15
N SER A 199 -20.30 -26.27 -29.12
CA SER A 199 -21.01 -25.53 -28.06
C SER A 199 -20.16 -24.35 -27.55
N PRO A 200 -20.76 -23.24 -27.05
CA PRO A 200 -20.06 -22.14 -26.37
C PRO A 200 -19.05 -22.58 -25.30
N ASP A 201 -19.28 -23.71 -24.63
CA ASP A 201 -18.40 -24.22 -23.57
C ASP A 201 -17.13 -24.93 -24.11
N THR A 202 -16.98 -25.09 -25.42
CA THR A 202 -15.88 -25.90 -26.00
C THR A 202 -14.68 -25.07 -26.43
N CYS A 203 -14.65 -23.77 -26.11
CA CYS A 203 -13.51 -22.92 -26.40
C CYS A 203 -13.42 -21.71 -25.47
N ASP A 204 -12.19 -21.23 -25.30
CA ASP A 204 -11.88 -20.02 -24.54
C ASP A 204 -11.98 -18.79 -25.46
N PRO A 205 -12.49 -17.66 -24.94
CA PRO A 205 -12.57 -16.45 -25.72
C PRO A 205 -11.21 -15.82 -26.00
N ALA A 206 -11.15 -14.94 -27.01
CA ALA A 206 -10.00 -14.06 -27.20
C ALA A 206 -9.87 -13.13 -25.98
N ASN A 207 -8.62 -12.86 -25.57
CA ASN A 207 -8.25 -12.18 -24.32
C ASN A 207 -8.68 -12.91 -23.04
N SER A 208 -8.88 -14.22 -23.11
CA SER A 208 -9.01 -15.05 -21.91
C SER A 208 -7.66 -15.53 -21.41
N THR A 209 -7.61 -15.92 -20.14
CA THR A 209 -6.46 -16.59 -19.55
C THR A 209 -6.90 -17.95 -19.02
N SER A 210 -6.21 -19.01 -19.44
CA SER A 210 -6.34 -20.35 -18.82
C SER A 210 -5.12 -20.60 -17.95
N CYS A 211 -5.31 -21.14 -16.75
CA CYS A 211 -4.21 -21.36 -15.81
C CYS A 211 -4.23 -22.78 -15.25
N GLU A 212 -3.06 -23.39 -15.15
CA GLU A 212 -2.81 -24.63 -14.42
C GLU A 212 -2.20 -24.29 -13.05
N TYR A 213 -2.68 -24.94 -11.99
CA TYR A 213 -2.36 -24.61 -10.59
C TYR A 213 -2.02 -25.82 -9.73
N GLU A 214 -1.24 -25.53 -8.68
CA GLU A 214 -1.01 -26.35 -7.49
C GLU A 214 -1.63 -25.63 -6.24
N TYR A 215 -2.85 -26.05 -5.87
CA TYR A 215 -3.72 -25.84 -4.66
C TYR A 215 -3.85 -24.53 -3.84
N VAL A 216 -5.10 -24.13 -3.57
CA VAL A 216 -5.57 -23.47 -2.31
C VAL A 216 -6.93 -24.07 -1.90
N TRP A 217 -7.11 -24.44 -0.63
CA TRP A 217 -8.36 -25.05 -0.12
C TRP A 217 -9.22 -24.07 0.70
N VAL A 218 -10.53 -24.25 0.59
CA VAL A 218 -11.58 -23.81 1.51
C VAL A 218 -12.28 -25.08 2.01
N TYR A 219 -11.86 -25.58 3.17
CA TYR A 219 -12.39 -26.78 3.81
C TYR A 219 -13.80 -26.53 4.37
N GLN A 220 -14.72 -27.46 4.09
CA GLN A 220 -16.06 -27.49 4.68
C GLN A 220 -16.18 -28.69 5.64
N GLY A 221 -15.57 -28.57 6.83
CA GLY A 221 -15.54 -29.62 7.84
C GLY A 221 -16.77 -29.71 8.72
N CYS A 222 -17.91 -30.13 8.18
CA CYS A 222 -19.07 -30.43 9.01
C CYS A 222 -19.01 -31.91 9.46
N ASN A 223 -18.10 -32.26 10.38
CA ASN A 223 -18.17 -33.55 11.08
C ASN A 223 -19.30 -33.52 12.11
N THR A 224 -20.49 -33.97 11.71
CA THR A 224 -21.57 -34.28 12.64
C THR A 224 -21.17 -35.48 13.50
N GLY A 225 -20.49 -35.22 14.61
CA GLY A 225 -20.40 -36.17 15.71
C GLY A 225 -21.82 -36.50 16.18
N GLY A 226 -22.29 -37.71 15.84
CA GLY A 226 -23.58 -38.23 16.26
C GLY A 226 -23.68 -38.32 17.77
N GLY A 227 -24.21 -37.28 18.40
CA GLY A 227 -24.67 -37.31 19.78
C GLY A 227 -25.97 -38.11 19.86
N SER A 228 -25.86 -39.44 19.96
CA SER A 228 -27.00 -40.29 20.31
C SER A 228 -27.56 -39.86 21.67
N ILE A 229 -28.78 -39.32 21.62
CA ILE A 229 -29.66 -39.20 22.77
C ILE A 229 -29.85 -40.62 23.31
N ILE A 230 -29.45 -40.84 24.57
CA ILE A 230 -29.68 -42.08 25.30
C ILE A 230 -31.19 -42.18 25.54
N ASP A 231 -31.89 -42.94 24.70
CA ASP A 231 -33.25 -43.38 24.99
C ASP A 231 -33.18 -44.75 25.67
N ASN A 232 -33.36 -44.75 26.99
CA ASN A 232 -33.52 -45.95 27.78
C ASN A 232 -34.93 -46.51 27.54
N ASN A 233 -35.08 -47.51 26.66
CA ASN A 233 -35.96 -48.64 26.95
C ASN A 233 -35.86 -49.83 25.97
N THR A 234 -35.70 -51.00 26.59
CA THR A 234 -36.19 -52.33 26.19
C THR A 234 -35.68 -52.98 24.89
N GLY A 235 -34.59 -53.75 25.06
CA GLY A 235 -34.53 -55.20 24.80
C GLY A 235 -34.83 -55.72 23.40
N ASP A 236 -33.78 -56.15 22.68
CA ASP A 236 -33.62 -57.57 22.34
C ASP A 236 -32.22 -57.85 21.76
N ASN A 237 -31.75 -59.07 22.01
CA ASN A 237 -30.44 -59.57 21.60
C ASN A 237 -30.35 -59.72 20.07
N ASN A 238 -29.31 -59.15 19.45
CA ASN A 238 -28.63 -59.88 18.37
C ASN A 238 -27.17 -59.44 18.14
N THR A 239 -26.32 -60.45 18.09
CA THR A 239 -24.90 -60.45 17.73
C THR A 239 -24.65 -60.01 16.29
N GLY A 240 -23.66 -59.14 16.08
CA GLY A 240 -23.09 -58.86 14.76
C GLY A 240 -21.94 -57.87 14.83
N GLY A 241 -20.69 -58.37 14.82
CA GLY A 241 -19.51 -57.53 14.63
C GLY A 241 -19.45 -56.97 13.21
N GLY A 242 -18.91 -55.76 13.07
CA GLY A 242 -18.74 -55.14 11.75
C GLY A 242 -18.07 -53.78 11.83
N SER A 243 -16.77 -53.78 11.50
CA SER A 243 -16.04 -52.76 10.76
C SER A 243 -16.08 -51.29 11.22
N SER A 244 -14.96 -50.89 11.82
CA SER A 244 -14.39 -49.55 11.70
C SER A 244 -14.22 -49.19 10.22
N THR A 245 -15.14 -48.43 9.64
CA THR A 245 -14.89 -47.69 8.41
C THR A 245 -14.13 -46.41 8.79
N ASN A 246 -12.86 -46.36 8.39
CA ASN A 246 -12.14 -45.11 8.28
C ASN A 246 -12.87 -44.28 7.22
N ASP A 247 -13.53 -43.19 7.65
CA ASP A 247 -14.01 -42.13 6.76
C ASP A 247 -12.78 -41.38 6.22
N THR A 248 -12.24 -41.86 5.09
CA THR A 248 -11.24 -41.14 4.30
C THR A 248 -11.82 -40.57 3.00
N ASP A 249 -13.13 -40.70 2.77
CA ASP A 249 -13.73 -40.45 1.45
C ASP A 249 -14.47 -39.10 1.34
N ASN A 250 -14.24 -38.15 2.26
CA ASN A 250 -14.95 -36.85 2.25
C ASN A 250 -14.10 -35.67 1.76
N MET A 251 -13.03 -35.94 1.00
CA MET A 251 -12.20 -34.89 0.35
C MET A 251 -12.86 -34.30 -0.93
N ASP A 252 -14.00 -34.83 -1.37
CA ASP A 252 -14.63 -34.44 -2.65
C ASP A 252 -15.59 -33.22 -2.55
N ASN A 253 -15.68 -32.59 -1.37
CA ASN A 253 -16.58 -31.45 -1.12
C ASN A 253 -15.89 -30.13 -0.75
N GLU A 254 -14.56 -30.11 -0.70
CA GLU A 254 -13.79 -28.90 -0.41
C GLU A 254 -14.02 -27.87 -1.51
N THR A 255 -14.20 -26.59 -1.16
CA THR A 255 -14.32 -25.50 -2.14
C THR A 255 -12.93 -24.98 -2.44
N GLN A 256 -12.61 -24.67 -3.69
CA GLN A 256 -11.30 -24.14 -4.07
C GLN A 256 -11.54 -22.72 -4.53
N SER A 257 -10.69 -21.81 -4.06
CA SER A 257 -10.75 -20.42 -4.45
C SER A 257 -9.35 -19.86 -4.54
N LEU A 258 -9.15 -18.98 -5.51
CA LEU A 258 -7.94 -18.20 -5.64
C LEU A 258 -8.31 -16.72 -5.56
N PRO A 259 -7.45 -15.87 -4.98
CA PRO A 259 -7.63 -14.43 -5.06
C PRO A 259 -7.70 -14.01 -6.53
N LEU A 260 -8.83 -13.43 -6.92
CA LEU A 260 -8.98 -12.69 -8.17
C LEU A 260 -8.67 -11.23 -7.85
N GLU A 261 -7.57 -10.70 -8.41
CA GLU A 261 -7.13 -9.31 -8.21
C GLU A 261 -7.90 -8.32 -9.09
N ASP A 262 -7.92 -7.03 -8.70
CA ASP A 262 -8.53 -5.97 -9.51
C ASP A 262 -7.78 -5.92 -10.85
N PRO A 263 -8.44 -6.18 -12.00
CA PRO A 263 -7.78 -6.08 -13.30
C PRO A 263 -7.41 -4.63 -13.65
N ARG A 264 -7.96 -3.64 -12.92
CA ARG A 264 -7.65 -2.24 -13.12
C ARG A 264 -6.34 -1.87 -12.44
N PRO A 265 -5.48 -1.09 -13.10
CA PRO A 265 -4.27 -0.61 -12.47
C PRO A 265 -4.57 0.24 -11.22
N ILE A 266 -3.81 0.05 -10.14
CA ILE A 266 -3.92 0.83 -8.89
C ILE A 266 -3.91 2.35 -9.15
N TRP A 267 -3.23 2.80 -10.20
CA TRP A 267 -3.18 4.20 -10.60
C TRP A 267 -4.55 4.79 -10.99
N GLU A 268 -5.53 3.97 -11.37
CA GLU A 268 -6.89 4.44 -11.66
C GLU A 268 -7.61 4.93 -10.39
N SER A 269 -7.39 4.28 -9.24
CA SER A 269 -7.87 4.76 -7.94
C SER A 269 -7.27 6.12 -7.58
N ILE A 270 -5.98 6.30 -7.86
CA ILE A 270 -5.25 7.57 -7.67
C ILE A 270 -5.83 8.65 -8.58
N LEU A 271 -6.00 8.34 -9.87
CA LEU A 271 -6.57 9.24 -10.86
C LEU A 271 -7.97 9.69 -10.46
N ASN A 272 -8.79 8.75 -9.98
CA ASN A 272 -10.15 9.04 -9.56
C ASN A 272 -10.20 9.93 -8.31
N CYS A 273 -9.33 9.67 -7.34
CA CYS A 273 -9.18 10.54 -6.18
C CYS A 273 -8.80 11.97 -6.62
N ILE A 274 -7.77 12.12 -7.45
CA ILE A 274 -7.29 13.45 -7.87
C ILE A 274 -8.31 14.20 -8.74
N ASN A 275 -8.90 13.55 -9.75
CA ASN A 275 -9.72 14.26 -10.74
C ASN A 275 -11.20 14.41 -10.37
N PHE A 276 -11.71 13.62 -9.42
CA PHE A 276 -13.12 13.65 -9.03
C PHE A 276 -13.34 13.99 -7.55
N GLY A 277 -12.29 13.95 -6.72
CA GLY A 277 -12.31 14.35 -5.32
C GLY A 277 -13.35 13.62 -4.46
N SER A 278 -13.54 14.12 -3.23
CA SER A 278 -14.62 13.67 -2.36
C SER A 278 -15.96 14.35 -2.74
N LEU A 279 -17.03 13.55 -2.88
CA LEU A 279 -18.39 14.03 -3.19
C LEU A 279 -18.83 15.18 -2.26
N GLY A 280 -18.99 16.38 -2.82
CA GLY A 280 -19.54 17.56 -2.11
C GLY A 280 -18.52 18.63 -1.75
N GLN A 281 -17.24 18.47 -2.08
CA GLN A 281 -16.25 19.53 -2.02
C GLN A 281 -16.10 20.25 -3.37
N THR A 282 -15.84 21.56 -3.35
CA THR A 282 -15.44 22.31 -4.54
C THR A 282 -13.94 22.12 -4.72
N ASP A 283 -13.59 20.99 -5.32
CA ASP A 283 -12.21 20.65 -5.65
C ASP A 283 -11.92 21.02 -7.11
N THR A 284 -10.81 21.73 -7.35
CA THR A 284 -10.37 22.10 -8.71
C THR A 284 -9.08 21.44 -9.13
N THR A 285 -8.54 20.59 -8.26
CA THR A 285 -7.28 19.87 -8.49
C THR A 285 -7.50 18.81 -9.56
N THR A 286 -6.59 18.75 -10.53
CA THR A 286 -6.66 17.76 -11.62
C THR A 286 -5.26 17.39 -12.09
N ILE A 287 -5.08 16.14 -12.51
CA ILE A 287 -3.88 15.63 -13.18
C ILE A 287 -4.23 15.06 -14.55
N ASP A 288 -3.34 15.29 -15.52
CA ASP A 288 -3.42 14.67 -16.84
C ASP A 288 -3.21 13.15 -16.69
N PRO A 289 -4.18 12.30 -17.08
CA PRO A 289 -4.04 10.84 -17.00
C PRO A 289 -2.77 10.30 -17.66
N SER A 290 -2.28 10.97 -18.70
CA SER A 290 -1.09 10.55 -19.44
C SER A 290 0.19 10.59 -18.60
N ILE A 291 0.24 11.35 -17.51
CA ILE A 291 1.36 11.31 -16.55
C ILE A 291 1.42 9.94 -15.89
N LEU A 292 0.29 9.40 -15.43
CA LEU A 292 0.26 8.11 -14.73
C LEU A 292 0.56 6.95 -15.69
N GLU A 293 0.10 7.04 -16.94
CA GLU A 293 0.38 6.04 -17.98
C GLU A 293 1.86 5.98 -18.40
N GLN A 294 2.59 7.10 -18.30
CA GLN A 294 3.99 7.20 -18.70
C GLN A 294 4.97 6.80 -17.59
N LEU A 295 4.51 6.85 -16.33
CA LEU A 295 5.30 6.48 -15.17
C LEU A 295 5.41 4.97 -15.03
N TYR A 296 6.64 4.45 -15.09
CA TYR A 296 6.95 3.04 -14.84
C TYR A 296 7.12 2.77 -13.33
N LEU A 297 6.08 3.04 -12.54
CA LEU A 297 6.09 2.73 -11.10
C LEU A 297 5.75 1.26 -10.87
N THR A 298 6.34 0.68 -9.83
CA THR A 298 5.98 -0.67 -9.37
C THR A 298 4.60 -0.67 -8.71
N PRO A 299 3.91 -1.82 -8.65
CA PRO A 299 2.63 -1.95 -7.93
C PRO A 299 2.68 -1.41 -6.49
N ARG A 300 3.80 -1.63 -5.77
CA ARG A 300 4.03 -1.07 -4.43
C ARG A 300 4.08 0.45 -4.41
N GLN A 301 4.79 1.07 -5.36
CA GLN A 301 4.85 2.53 -5.44
C GLN A 301 3.46 3.11 -5.69
N TRP A 302 2.68 2.49 -6.59
CA TRP A 302 1.28 2.87 -6.78
C TRP A 302 0.43 2.66 -5.52
N SER A 303 0.59 1.54 -4.83
CA SER A 303 -0.16 1.27 -3.59
C SER A 303 0.16 2.29 -2.50
N GLN A 304 1.43 2.68 -2.33
CA GLN A 304 1.84 3.67 -1.33
C GLN A 304 1.26 5.05 -1.61
N ILE A 305 1.22 5.45 -2.88
CA ILE A 305 0.61 6.72 -3.31
C ILE A 305 -0.90 6.68 -3.05
N ASN A 306 -1.57 5.57 -3.42
CA ASN A 306 -3.00 5.41 -3.20
C ASN A 306 -3.32 5.41 -1.69
N GLU A 307 -2.58 4.66 -0.88
CA GLU A 307 -2.75 4.60 0.57
C GLU A 307 -2.59 5.97 1.22
N TYR A 308 -1.58 6.74 0.82
CA TYR A 308 -1.41 8.12 1.29
C TYR A 308 -2.65 8.98 0.99
N LEU A 309 -3.18 8.92 -0.24
CA LEU A 309 -4.38 9.66 -0.60
C LEU A 309 -5.59 9.23 0.23
N GLN A 310 -5.82 7.93 0.38
CA GLN A 310 -6.95 7.41 1.15
C GLN A 310 -6.85 7.79 2.64
N ASN A 311 -5.67 7.66 3.25
CA ASN A 311 -5.45 8.01 4.66
C ASN A 311 -5.62 9.51 4.93
N ASN A 312 -5.40 10.35 3.92
CA ASN A 312 -5.64 11.79 3.99
C ASN A 312 -7.02 12.19 3.42
N SER A 313 -7.96 11.25 3.35
CA SER A 313 -9.33 11.48 2.87
C SER A 313 -9.42 12.12 1.49
N CYS A 314 -8.40 11.90 0.66
CA CYS A 314 -8.29 12.52 -0.66
C CYS A 314 -8.49 14.05 -0.60
N SER A 315 -7.94 14.72 0.42
CA SER A 315 -8.03 16.17 0.56
C SER A 315 -7.30 16.90 -0.57
N GLU A 316 -7.70 18.14 -0.88
CA GLU A 316 -7.05 18.99 -1.88
C GLU A 316 -5.53 19.07 -1.63
N ASP A 317 -5.11 19.27 -0.37
CA ASP A 317 -3.68 19.25 0.02
C ASP A 317 -2.98 17.92 -0.32
N ALA A 318 -3.63 16.78 -0.07
CA ALA A 318 -3.07 15.47 -0.36
C ALA A 318 -3.00 15.18 -1.86
N GLN A 319 -3.97 15.69 -2.62
CA GLN A 319 -3.97 15.58 -4.08
C GLN A 319 -2.88 16.45 -4.70
N GLU A 320 -2.78 17.73 -4.32
CA GLU A 320 -1.70 18.62 -4.78
C GLU A 320 -0.33 18.01 -4.47
N PHE A 321 -0.19 17.44 -3.27
CA PHE A 321 1.01 16.72 -2.88
C PHE A 321 1.34 15.57 -3.85
N VAL A 322 0.38 14.68 -4.13
CA VAL A 322 0.62 13.55 -5.05
C VAL A 322 0.87 14.02 -6.48
N ILE A 323 0.21 15.07 -6.94
CA ILE A 323 0.48 15.67 -8.25
C ILE A 323 1.93 16.14 -8.34
N ASP A 324 2.42 16.84 -7.32
CA ASP A 324 3.80 17.30 -7.26
C ASP A 324 4.79 16.13 -7.32
N VAL A 325 4.49 15.03 -6.64
CA VAL A 325 5.30 13.80 -6.70
C VAL A 325 5.29 13.20 -8.10
N LEU A 326 4.12 12.93 -8.68
CA LEU A 326 3.98 12.26 -9.98
C LEU A 326 4.58 13.11 -11.11
N THR A 327 4.33 14.42 -11.09
CA THR A 327 4.86 15.35 -12.08
C THR A 327 6.37 15.48 -11.98
N TYR A 328 6.94 15.41 -10.77
CA TYR A 328 8.40 15.38 -10.61
C TYR A 328 9.02 14.11 -11.20
N MET A 329 8.43 12.95 -10.91
CA MET A 329 8.92 11.66 -11.41
C MET A 329 8.88 11.56 -12.94
N ASP A 330 7.94 12.26 -13.58
CA ASP A 330 7.81 12.32 -15.03
C ASP A 330 8.91 13.20 -15.68
N ASN A 331 9.35 14.26 -14.99
CA ASN A 331 10.14 15.34 -15.61
C ASN A 331 11.64 15.33 -15.32
N VAL A 332 12.15 14.45 -14.47
CA VAL A 332 13.54 14.54 -13.96
C VAL A 332 14.43 13.48 -14.62
N GLU A 333 15.16 13.88 -15.66
CA GLU A 333 16.28 13.10 -16.23
C GLU A 333 17.59 13.50 -15.54
N ILE A 334 18.06 12.68 -14.58
CA ILE A 334 19.40 12.82 -13.98
C ILE A 334 20.38 11.98 -14.78
N ASN A 335 21.50 12.56 -15.19
CA ASN A 335 22.52 11.85 -15.98
C ASN A 335 23.93 12.15 -15.47
N GLU A 336 24.91 11.37 -15.94
CA GLU A 336 26.31 11.47 -15.49
C GLU A 336 26.98 12.83 -15.73
N ASN A 337 26.41 13.67 -16.61
CA ASN A 337 26.93 14.99 -16.94
C ASN A 337 26.12 16.13 -16.29
N ASP A 338 25.01 15.83 -15.64
CA ASP A 338 24.15 16.80 -14.94
C ASP A 338 23.41 16.08 -13.80
N TYR A 339 23.97 16.19 -12.59
CA TYR A 339 23.45 15.56 -11.39
C TYR A 339 23.73 16.40 -10.13
N PRO A 340 22.90 16.26 -9.08
CA PRO A 340 23.06 17.03 -7.84
C PRO A 340 24.38 16.71 -7.16
N GLY A 341 25.13 17.74 -6.79
CA GLY A 341 26.43 17.60 -6.12
C GLY A 341 27.63 17.40 -7.05
N MET A 342 27.44 17.39 -8.38
CA MET A 342 28.55 17.29 -9.33
C MET A 342 29.60 18.39 -9.11
N GLU A 343 29.17 19.65 -8.91
CA GLU A 343 30.07 20.78 -8.68
C GLU A 343 30.81 20.70 -7.33
N ASP A 344 30.21 20.01 -6.35
CA ASP A 344 30.80 19.75 -5.03
C ASP A 344 31.66 18.46 -5.03
N GLY A 345 31.79 17.78 -6.18
CA GLY A 345 32.64 16.59 -6.35
C GLY A 345 32.02 15.28 -5.85
N LEU A 346 30.72 15.24 -5.60
CA LEU A 346 30.03 13.99 -5.26
C LEU A 346 30.03 13.04 -6.46
N PRO A 347 30.12 11.71 -6.26
CA PRO A 347 30.04 10.77 -7.37
C PRO A 347 28.61 10.69 -7.93
N PHE A 348 28.49 10.41 -9.23
CA PHE A 348 27.19 10.13 -9.84
C PHE A 348 26.48 8.98 -9.11
N ASN A 349 25.16 9.11 -8.91
CA ASN A 349 24.34 8.18 -8.11
C ASN A 349 24.70 8.08 -6.62
N TRP A 350 25.35 9.08 -6.01
CA TRP A 350 25.63 9.08 -4.57
C TRP A 350 24.38 8.84 -3.72
N TRP A 351 23.22 9.33 -4.16
CA TRP A 351 21.93 9.16 -3.48
C TRP A 351 21.43 7.71 -3.41
N ASN A 352 22.03 6.78 -4.17
CA ASN A 352 21.71 5.36 -4.07
C ASN A 352 22.63 4.59 -3.11
N ASN A 353 23.64 5.26 -2.54
CA ASN A 353 24.58 4.67 -1.60
C ASN A 353 24.36 5.28 -0.21
N GLU A 354 23.90 4.47 0.74
CA GLU A 354 23.59 4.95 2.09
C GLU A 354 24.80 5.48 2.84
N GLU A 355 25.99 4.94 2.61
CA GLU A 355 27.23 5.45 3.23
C GLU A 355 27.53 6.87 2.74
N LEU A 356 27.37 7.12 1.44
CA LEU A 356 27.55 8.45 0.87
C LEU A 356 26.44 9.42 1.27
N ILE A 357 25.20 8.93 1.39
CA ILE A 357 24.10 9.75 1.90
C ILE A 357 24.43 10.22 3.32
N GLU A 358 24.85 9.33 4.20
CA GLU A 358 25.22 9.71 5.58
C GLU A 358 26.41 10.67 5.60
N GLU A 359 27.40 10.51 4.73
CA GLU A 359 28.52 11.43 4.60
C GLU A 359 28.09 12.83 4.13
N VAL A 360 27.22 12.91 3.11
CA VAL A 360 26.73 14.17 2.55
C VAL A 360 25.91 14.97 3.57
N PHE A 361 25.10 14.27 4.36
CA PHE A 361 24.17 14.88 5.31
C PHE A 361 24.71 14.97 6.74
N GLN A 362 25.96 14.57 7.00
CA GLN A 362 26.58 14.74 8.31
C GLN A 362 26.41 16.17 8.82
N ASP A 363 25.89 16.32 10.03
CA ASP A 363 25.73 17.62 10.69
C ASP A 363 27.01 17.99 11.44
N PRO A 364 27.64 19.14 11.14
CA PRO A 364 28.86 19.57 11.83
C PRO A 364 28.62 20.02 13.28
N TYR A 365 27.38 20.28 13.69
CA TYR A 365 26.99 20.75 15.01
C TYR A 365 26.18 19.71 15.80
N GLU A 366 25.45 18.84 15.10
CA GLU A 366 24.66 17.74 15.68
C GLU A 366 25.20 16.39 15.18
N THR A 367 26.42 16.04 15.60
CA THR A 367 27.11 14.79 15.25
C THR A 367 26.33 13.50 15.56
N TRP A 368 25.19 13.60 16.25
CA TRP A 368 24.33 12.51 16.67
C TRP A 368 23.01 12.41 15.89
N LYS A 369 22.58 13.45 15.18
CA LYS A 369 21.39 13.37 14.32
C LYS A 369 21.78 12.76 12.98
N LYS A 370 21.44 11.49 12.84
CA LYS A 370 21.45 10.79 11.55
C LYS A 370 20.13 11.05 10.85
N LEU A 371 20.14 10.91 9.52
CA LEU A 371 18.89 10.87 8.77
C LEU A 371 18.02 9.71 9.27
N THR A 372 16.74 9.98 9.44
CA THR A 372 15.71 8.96 9.64
C THR A 372 15.61 8.03 8.44
N GLU A 373 15.04 6.84 8.61
CA GLU A 373 14.82 5.91 7.50
C GLU A 373 13.84 6.50 6.46
N ARG A 374 12.94 7.38 6.90
CA ARG A 374 12.07 8.16 6.02
C ARG A 374 12.85 9.18 5.20
N GLU A 375 13.74 9.95 5.80
CA GLU A 375 14.59 10.90 5.08
C GLU A 375 15.48 10.19 4.05
N LYS A 376 16.10 9.06 4.38
CA LYS A 376 16.94 8.30 3.43
C LYS A 376 16.18 7.88 2.18
N LYS A 377 14.92 7.46 2.33
CA LYS A 377 14.04 7.14 1.20
C LYS A 377 13.75 8.40 0.37
N LEU A 378 13.47 9.52 1.02
CA LEU A 378 13.26 10.79 0.33
C LEU A 378 14.53 11.28 -0.40
N VAL A 379 15.72 11.07 0.14
CA VAL A 379 16.99 11.39 -0.56
C VAL A 379 17.13 10.58 -1.84
N LYS A 380 16.80 9.28 -1.80
CA LYS A 380 16.79 8.39 -2.98
C LYS A 380 15.78 8.85 -4.03
N TRP A 381 14.60 9.32 -3.60
CA TRP A 381 13.52 9.72 -4.50
C TRP A 381 13.64 11.15 -5.04
N TYR A 382 14.23 12.07 -4.26
CA TYR A 382 14.36 13.49 -4.58
C TYR A 382 15.81 13.98 -4.38
N PRO A 383 16.80 13.42 -5.09
CA PRO A 383 18.21 13.72 -4.83
C PRO A 383 18.58 15.18 -5.12
N ILE A 384 17.88 15.84 -6.06
CA ILE A 384 18.08 17.26 -6.37
C ILE A 384 17.64 18.13 -5.20
N GLU A 385 16.42 17.91 -4.70
CA GLU A 385 15.85 18.63 -3.58
C GLU A 385 16.61 18.35 -2.29
N ALA A 386 16.93 17.09 -2.02
CA ALA A 386 17.70 16.69 -0.85
C ALA A 386 19.07 17.41 -0.82
N TYR A 387 19.74 17.48 -1.96
CA TYR A 387 20.99 18.24 -2.08
C TYR A 387 20.79 19.73 -1.79
N LYS A 388 19.75 20.37 -2.36
CA LYS A 388 19.42 21.78 -2.05
C LYS A 388 19.14 22.01 -0.57
N ILE A 389 18.34 21.13 0.07
CA ILE A 389 18.07 21.16 1.52
C ILE A 389 19.38 21.11 2.30
N ASN A 390 20.31 20.21 1.94
CA ASN A 390 21.60 20.10 2.61
C ASN A 390 22.44 21.39 2.47
N LYS A 391 22.41 22.06 1.31
CA LYS A 391 23.09 23.36 1.14
C LYS A 391 22.44 24.46 1.99
N ASN A 392 21.12 24.48 2.06
CA ASN A 392 20.35 25.44 2.84
C ASN A 392 20.57 25.31 4.34
N ARG A 393 20.91 24.12 4.83
CA ARG A 393 21.27 23.89 6.23
C ARG A 393 22.41 24.82 6.65
N VAL A 394 23.49 24.87 5.87
CA VAL A 394 24.66 25.71 6.15
C VAL A 394 24.28 27.19 6.23
N ILE A 395 23.42 27.64 5.31
CA ILE A 395 22.90 29.02 5.28
C ILE A 395 22.10 29.34 6.55
N ALA A 396 21.23 28.43 6.98
CA ALA A 396 20.43 28.61 8.20
C ALA A 396 21.29 28.67 9.47
N PHE A 397 22.30 27.80 9.58
CA PHE A 397 23.26 27.83 10.70
C PHE A 397 24.06 29.14 10.72
N GLN A 398 24.60 29.55 9.57
CA GLN A 398 25.37 30.79 9.47
C GLN A 398 24.54 32.01 9.86
N LYS A 399 23.32 32.14 9.31
CA LYS A 399 22.43 33.25 9.64
C LYS A 399 22.02 33.26 11.11
N THR A 400 21.78 32.09 11.70
CA THR A 400 21.48 31.97 13.14
C THR A 400 22.68 32.42 13.98
N ALA A 401 23.88 31.99 13.62
CA ALA A 401 25.12 32.38 14.30
C ALA A 401 25.42 33.88 14.15
N GLU A 402 25.13 34.49 12.99
CA GLU A 402 25.23 35.94 12.77
C GLU A 402 24.33 36.73 13.71
N LEU A 403 23.11 36.25 13.96
CA LEU A 403 22.11 36.95 14.77
C LEU A 403 22.27 36.71 16.28
N TYR A 404 22.62 35.50 16.68
CA TYR A 404 22.59 35.06 18.09
C TYR A 404 23.95 34.66 18.66
N GLY A 405 24.95 34.40 17.82
CA GLY A 405 26.24 33.86 18.24
C GLY A 405 26.19 32.39 18.68
N SER A 406 27.22 31.95 19.41
CA SER A 406 27.28 30.62 19.99
C SER A 406 26.73 30.64 21.41
N THR A 407 25.55 30.04 21.61
CA THR A 407 24.84 30.06 22.90
C THR A 407 24.22 28.68 23.17
N PRO A 408 24.02 28.28 24.45
CA PRO A 408 23.24 27.07 24.76
C PRO A 408 21.79 27.15 24.27
N GLN A 409 21.24 28.37 24.10
CA GLN A 409 19.88 28.59 23.58
C GLN A 409 19.75 28.27 22.08
N ASN A 410 20.86 27.91 21.42
CA ASN A 410 20.81 27.34 20.08
C ASN A 410 20.12 25.97 20.06
N LEU A 411 19.94 25.32 21.23
CA LEU A 411 19.04 24.20 21.43
C LEU A 411 17.85 24.65 22.30
N ASN A 412 16.63 24.38 21.83
CA ASN A 412 15.35 24.61 22.49
C ASN A 412 15.00 26.07 22.82
N GLY A 413 15.82 27.04 22.40
CA GLY A 413 15.64 28.46 22.66
C GLY A 413 15.12 29.27 21.46
N LYS A 414 15.03 30.60 21.62
CA LYS A 414 14.64 31.52 20.51
C LYS A 414 15.55 31.41 19.26
N PRO A 415 16.89 31.26 19.39
CA PRO A 415 17.75 31.01 18.22
C PRO A 415 17.37 29.74 17.46
N ASP A 416 16.93 28.71 18.18
CA ASP A 416 16.51 27.43 17.61
C ASP A 416 15.20 27.56 16.82
N ALA A 417 14.20 28.19 17.45
CA ALA A 417 12.93 28.53 16.80
C ALA A 417 13.14 29.34 15.50
N PHE A 418 14.05 30.32 15.53
CA PHE A 418 14.45 31.07 14.34
C PHE A 418 15.08 30.15 13.28
N ARG A 419 16.04 29.30 13.67
CA ARG A 419 16.76 28.40 12.76
C ARG A 419 15.80 27.48 12.03
N HIS A 420 14.89 26.84 12.75
CA HIS A 420 13.87 25.94 12.21
C HIS A 420 12.95 26.66 11.20
N ALA A 421 12.33 27.77 11.61
CA ALA A 421 11.45 28.54 10.73
C ALA A 421 12.20 29.09 9.49
N PHE A 422 13.43 29.58 9.67
CA PHE A 422 14.22 30.13 8.56
C PHE A 422 14.67 29.04 7.59
N PHE A 423 15.15 27.89 8.09
CA PHE A 423 15.57 26.75 7.29
C PHE A 423 14.43 26.23 6.40
N HIS A 424 13.24 26.04 6.98
CA HIS A 424 12.09 25.57 6.21
C HIS A 424 11.51 26.63 5.26
N ALA A 425 11.65 27.92 5.58
CA ALA A 425 11.32 28.98 4.63
C ALA A 425 12.23 28.94 3.39
N ILE A 426 13.56 28.89 3.55
CA ILE A 426 14.47 28.85 2.39
C ILE A 426 14.37 27.53 1.60
N ASN A 427 14.05 26.41 2.26
CA ASN A 427 13.73 25.17 1.56
C ASN A 427 12.44 25.31 0.73
N THR A 428 11.38 25.89 1.30
CA THR A 428 10.10 26.10 0.58
C THR A 428 10.29 26.97 -0.65
N LYS A 429 11.14 28.00 -0.56
CA LYS A 429 11.54 28.82 -1.70
C LYS A 429 12.15 27.99 -2.83
N ASP A 430 13.04 27.03 -2.50
CA ASP A 430 13.86 26.31 -3.47
C ASP A 430 13.21 25.03 -4.04
N ILE A 431 12.32 24.41 -3.26
CA ILE A 431 11.77 23.08 -3.55
C ILE A 431 10.24 22.98 -3.40
N ASN A 432 9.54 24.09 -3.15
CA ASN A 432 8.10 24.17 -2.87
C ASN A 432 7.67 23.65 -1.48
N LYS A 433 6.41 23.99 -1.10
CA LYS A 433 5.85 23.71 0.22
C LYS A 433 5.67 22.22 0.49
N HIS A 434 5.20 21.48 -0.51
CA HIS A 434 4.79 20.09 -0.39
C HIS A 434 5.99 19.18 -0.15
N LYS A 435 7.05 19.37 -0.94
CA LYS A 435 8.32 18.65 -0.73
C LYS A 435 9.01 19.09 0.55
N THR A 436 9.00 20.38 0.88
CA THR A 436 9.58 20.84 2.14
C THR A 436 8.89 20.21 3.34
N ARG A 437 7.56 20.08 3.31
CA ARG A 437 6.78 19.44 4.36
C ARG A 437 7.12 17.96 4.51
N LEU A 438 7.29 17.22 3.41
CA LEU A 438 7.74 15.82 3.46
C LEU A 438 9.06 15.66 4.22
N PHE A 439 10.07 16.44 3.82
CA PHE A 439 11.39 16.36 4.46
C PHE A 439 11.32 16.81 5.92
N ALA A 440 10.53 17.84 6.23
CA ALA A 440 10.31 18.28 7.61
C ALA A 440 9.66 17.17 8.47
N ASP A 441 8.57 16.57 8.00
CA ASP A 441 7.84 15.54 8.73
C ASP A 441 8.67 14.25 8.86
N ALA A 442 9.48 13.94 7.84
CA ALA A 442 10.42 12.82 7.90
C ALA A 442 11.51 13.05 8.96
N HIS A 443 12.10 14.25 9.01
CA HIS A 443 13.09 14.62 10.03
C HIS A 443 12.57 14.40 11.46
N GLU A 444 11.31 14.76 11.70
CA GLU A 444 10.68 14.65 13.02
C GLU A 444 10.04 13.26 13.29
N SER A 445 10.19 12.29 12.38
CA SER A 445 9.39 11.05 12.43
C SER A 445 9.88 10.02 13.45
N GLU A 446 11.18 9.98 13.75
CA GLU A 446 11.81 8.98 14.63
C GLU A 446 12.25 9.57 15.98
N VAL A 447 11.74 10.74 16.36
CA VAL A 447 12.06 11.39 17.63
C VAL A 447 11.53 10.57 18.81
N PRO A 448 12.40 10.18 19.77
CA PRO A 448 11.98 9.46 20.98
C PRO A 448 10.97 10.25 21.83
N ASN A 449 10.04 9.54 22.49
CA ASN A 449 8.99 10.14 23.34
C ASN A 449 9.53 11.08 24.44
N ARG A 450 10.76 10.90 24.91
CA ARG A 450 11.37 11.79 25.91
C ARG A 450 11.60 13.22 25.40
N TRP A 451 11.69 13.40 24.08
CA TRP A 451 11.92 14.68 23.41
C TRP A 451 10.66 15.16 22.67
N ILE A 452 9.47 14.70 23.10
CA ILE A 452 8.21 15.03 22.42
C ILE A 452 7.95 16.54 22.36
N LEU A 453 8.33 17.30 23.40
CA LEU A 453 8.19 18.76 23.40
C LEU A 453 9.10 19.44 22.37
N GLU A 454 10.27 18.87 22.10
CA GLU A 454 11.19 19.38 21.05
C GLU A 454 10.55 19.17 19.69
N LYS A 455 10.11 17.93 19.42
CA LYS A 455 9.35 17.61 18.20
C LYS A 455 8.14 18.52 17.99
N GLU A 456 7.36 18.80 19.04
CA GLU A 456 6.21 19.69 18.95
C GLU A 456 6.61 21.14 18.62
N MET A 457 7.69 21.64 19.23
CA MET A 457 8.25 22.97 18.95
C MET A 457 8.79 23.04 17.51
N ASP A 458 9.56 22.04 17.09
CA ASP A 458 10.21 21.97 15.79
C ASP A 458 9.15 21.90 14.70
N LEU A 459 8.19 20.97 14.78
CA LEU A 459 7.08 20.87 13.82
C LEU A 459 6.30 22.20 13.69
N TYR A 460 6.00 22.85 14.82
CA TYR A 460 5.29 24.13 14.80
C TYR A 460 6.11 25.21 14.06
N ASN A 461 7.38 25.36 14.40
CA ASN A 461 8.24 26.39 13.80
C ASN A 461 8.57 26.08 12.33
N ASN A 462 8.79 24.81 11.99
CA ASN A 462 8.99 24.32 10.63
C ASN A 462 7.80 24.76 9.75
N TYR A 463 6.56 24.45 10.16
CA TYR A 463 5.37 24.82 9.41
C TYR A 463 5.17 26.33 9.29
N LYS A 464 5.48 27.10 10.35
CA LYS A 464 5.46 28.57 10.27
C LYS A 464 6.41 29.12 9.21
N GLY A 465 7.58 28.52 9.06
CA GLY A 465 8.53 28.84 7.99
C GLY A 465 8.02 28.51 6.59
N ILE A 466 7.40 27.33 6.43
CA ILE A 466 6.79 26.89 5.16
C ILE A 466 5.66 27.84 4.75
N ASP A 467 4.71 28.06 5.66
CA ASP A 467 3.51 28.87 5.43
C ASP A 467 3.84 30.32 5.07
N LEU A 468 4.92 30.88 5.65
CA LEU A 468 5.39 32.23 5.35
C LEU A 468 5.65 32.42 3.85
N ILE A 469 6.31 31.45 3.22
CA ILE A 469 6.68 31.55 1.80
C ILE A 469 5.48 31.33 0.90
N ASP A 470 4.69 30.30 1.17
CA ASP A 470 3.53 29.97 0.33
C ASP A 470 2.45 31.04 0.42
N SER A 471 2.00 31.35 1.64
CA SER A 471 0.93 32.35 1.86
C SER A 471 1.38 33.76 1.51
N GLY A 472 2.67 34.06 1.67
CA GLY A 472 3.26 35.35 1.30
C GLY A 472 3.62 35.48 -0.17
N ASN A 473 3.54 34.39 -0.96
CA ASN A 473 4.05 34.30 -2.33
C ASN A 473 5.50 34.81 -2.46
N LEU A 474 6.38 34.36 -1.56
CA LEU A 474 7.75 34.87 -1.42
C LEU A 474 8.79 34.03 -2.18
N TYR A 475 8.37 33.19 -3.13
CA TYR A 475 9.25 32.29 -3.90
C TYR A 475 10.38 33.02 -4.64
N ASN A 476 10.19 34.29 -5.00
CA ASN A 476 11.20 35.11 -5.68
C ASN A 476 11.99 36.04 -4.75
N GLU A 477 11.70 36.05 -3.45
CA GLU A 477 12.38 36.92 -2.49
C GLU A 477 13.81 36.47 -2.19
N SER A 478 14.63 37.43 -1.76
CA SER A 478 16.01 37.14 -1.36
C SER A 478 16.07 36.40 -0.01
N VAL A 479 17.07 35.54 0.17
CA VAL A 479 17.32 34.82 1.42
C VAL A 479 17.45 35.77 2.62
N ASP A 480 18.13 36.91 2.45
CA ASP A 480 18.24 37.92 3.52
C ASP A 480 16.90 38.57 3.88
N THR A 481 16.01 38.77 2.90
CA THR A 481 14.66 39.29 3.16
C THR A 481 13.83 38.25 3.93
N ILE A 482 13.91 36.97 3.55
CA ILE A 482 13.27 35.88 4.28
C ILE A 482 13.78 35.82 5.72
N ALA A 483 15.09 35.96 5.94
CA ALA A 483 15.66 36.00 7.29
C ALA A 483 15.09 37.14 8.14
N ILE A 484 14.94 38.34 7.56
CA ILE A 484 14.33 39.49 8.25
C ILE A 484 12.86 39.21 8.61
N LEU A 485 12.10 38.60 7.70
CA LEU A 485 10.69 38.26 7.95
C LEU A 485 10.55 37.24 9.07
N VAL A 486 11.36 36.17 9.07
CA VAL A 486 11.37 35.18 10.16
C VAL A 486 11.85 35.79 11.47
N TYR A 487 12.81 36.72 11.43
CA TYR A 487 13.22 37.45 12.64
C TYR A 487 12.08 38.31 13.21
N ASN A 488 11.23 38.88 12.37
CA ASN A 488 10.02 39.58 12.84
C ASN A 488 9.01 38.62 13.47
N MET A 489 8.89 37.39 12.99
CA MET A 489 8.05 36.36 13.61
C MET A 489 8.49 36.03 15.05
N ILE A 490 9.80 36.05 15.33
CA ILE A 490 10.34 35.96 16.70
C ILE A 490 9.83 37.13 17.56
N ASN A 491 9.94 38.36 17.05
CA ASN A 491 9.55 39.56 17.81
C ASN A 491 8.04 39.66 18.05
N ASN A 492 7.24 39.12 17.13
CA ASN A 492 5.79 39.12 17.21
C ASN A 492 5.24 38.00 18.10
N GLY A 493 6.02 36.95 18.37
CA GLY A 493 5.57 35.76 19.10
C GLY A 493 4.82 34.76 18.22
N ASP A 494 5.05 34.80 16.91
CA ASP A 494 4.43 33.88 15.95
C ASP A 494 5.06 32.49 16.02
N LEU A 495 6.30 32.41 16.52
CA LEU A 495 7.08 31.20 16.76
C LEU A 495 7.06 30.79 18.25
N VAL A 496 7.42 29.55 18.55
CA VAL A 496 7.48 29.02 19.92
C VAL A 496 8.87 28.49 20.26
N TYR A 497 9.23 28.50 21.53
CA TYR A 497 10.46 27.88 22.05
C TYR A 497 10.16 27.19 23.38
N LEU A 498 11.06 26.32 23.86
CA LEU A 498 10.86 25.65 25.15
C LEU A 498 11.37 26.50 26.30
N SER A 499 10.55 26.63 27.34
CA SER A 499 10.93 27.33 28.58
C SER A 499 10.11 26.85 29.79
N PRO A 500 10.70 26.84 30.99
CA PRO A 500 12.13 27.02 31.26
C PRO A 500 12.95 25.79 30.84
N ILE A 501 14.19 26.02 30.40
CA ILE A 501 15.19 24.97 30.13
C ILE A 501 16.33 25.09 31.14
N ASN A 502 16.72 23.96 31.74
CA ASN A 502 17.87 23.89 32.64
C ASN A 502 19.16 23.54 31.88
N TYR A 503 19.83 24.55 31.33
CA TYR A 503 21.11 24.37 30.63
C TYR A 503 22.27 23.89 31.51
N ASN A 504 22.09 23.82 32.84
CA ASN A 504 23.07 23.30 33.77
C ASN A 504 22.73 21.87 34.25
N ASP A 505 21.75 21.21 33.63
CA ASP A 505 21.43 19.82 33.96
C ASP A 505 22.65 18.92 33.69
N PRO A 506 23.13 18.14 34.68
CA PRO A 506 24.17 17.15 34.44
C PRO A 506 23.80 16.10 33.38
N GLN A 507 22.50 15.93 33.11
CA GLN A 507 21.95 15.04 32.09
C GLN A 507 21.55 15.78 30.82
N PHE A 508 22.02 17.02 30.62
CA PHE A 508 21.59 17.84 29.49
C PHE A 508 21.90 17.15 28.16
N TYR A 509 23.17 16.81 27.90
CA TYR A 509 23.57 16.15 26.67
C TYR A 509 23.48 14.63 26.76
N ASP A 510 23.82 14.03 27.90
CA ASP A 510 23.98 12.58 28.02
C ASP A 510 23.44 12.09 29.37
N ASN A 511 22.74 10.96 29.38
CA ASN A 511 22.28 10.33 30.61
C ASN A 511 23.42 9.51 31.21
N PRO A 512 23.97 9.88 32.38
CA PRO A 512 25.08 9.17 32.99
C PRO A 512 24.72 7.74 33.42
N ASN A 513 23.45 7.34 33.33
CA ASN A 513 22.97 6.02 33.72
C ASN A 513 22.80 5.06 32.53
N THR A 514 23.03 5.50 31.30
CA THR A 514 22.97 4.65 30.12
C THR A 514 24.34 4.63 29.44
N THR A 515 24.50 3.72 28.48
CA THR A 515 25.67 3.69 27.59
C THR A 515 25.34 4.26 26.22
N GLU A 516 24.10 4.73 26.02
CA GLU A 516 23.65 5.31 24.77
C GLU A 516 24.12 6.77 24.73
N PRO A 517 24.96 7.15 23.76
CA PRO A 517 25.44 8.51 23.70
C PRO A 517 24.32 9.48 23.28
N ASN A 518 24.35 10.68 23.84
CA ASN A 518 23.46 11.80 23.51
C ASN A 518 22.00 11.51 23.84
N ASP A 519 21.77 10.81 24.93
CA ASP A 519 20.44 10.36 25.36
C ASP A 519 19.89 11.20 26.54
N GLY A 520 20.48 12.39 26.72
CA GLY A 520 20.13 13.36 27.75
C GLY A 520 18.70 13.92 27.65
N ASN A 521 18.31 14.71 28.63
CA ASN A 521 16.98 15.33 28.70
C ASN A 521 16.91 16.73 28.10
N HIS A 522 18.03 17.26 27.57
CA HIS A 522 18.16 18.61 27.01
C HIS A 522 17.62 19.72 27.93
N GLY A 523 17.71 19.50 29.24
CA GLY A 523 17.27 20.45 30.28
C GLY A 523 15.74 20.57 30.42
N ILE A 524 14.97 19.68 29.78
CA ILE A 524 13.52 19.60 29.87
C ILE A 524 13.12 19.01 31.22
N ASN A 525 12.17 19.65 31.90
CA ASN A 525 11.58 19.20 33.16
C ASN A 525 10.06 19.37 33.14
N THR A 526 9.39 19.01 34.24
CA THR A 526 7.92 19.02 34.33
C THR A 526 7.27 20.40 34.20
N ASN A 527 8.05 21.49 34.31
CA ASN A 527 7.54 22.85 34.12
C ASN A 527 7.83 23.40 32.71
N THR A 528 8.63 22.68 31.91
CA THR A 528 8.97 23.08 30.54
C THR A 528 7.73 22.98 29.66
N SER A 529 7.48 24.01 28.85
CA SER A 529 6.38 24.06 27.90
C SER A 529 6.75 24.91 26.69
N LEU A 530 5.94 24.84 25.63
CA LEU A 530 6.07 25.70 24.45
C LEU A 530 5.59 27.11 24.82
N ILE A 531 6.48 28.09 24.66
CA ILE A 531 6.22 29.50 24.97
C ILE A 531 6.37 30.34 23.70
N PRO A 532 5.42 31.27 23.40
CA PRO A 532 5.58 32.24 22.33
C PRO A 532 6.85 33.07 22.46
N THR A 533 7.53 33.33 21.34
CA THR A 533 8.85 33.97 21.32
C THR A 533 8.88 35.45 21.73
N ASN A 534 7.72 36.09 21.88
CA ASN A 534 7.59 37.46 22.41
C ASN A 534 7.51 37.54 23.95
N GLN A 535 7.57 36.39 24.65
CA GLN A 535 7.57 36.32 26.12
C GLN A 535 8.96 36.28 26.73
#